data_AF-A0AA95KCB2-F1
#
_entry.id   AF-A0AA95KCB2-F1
#
_cell.length_a   1.000
_cell.length_b   1.000
_cell.length_c   1.000
_cell.angle_alpha   90.00
_cell.angle_beta   90.00
_cell.angle_gamma   90.00
#
_symmetry.space_group_name_H-M   'P 1'
#
loop_
_entity.id
_entity.type
_entity.pdbx_description
1 polymer ?
#
loop_
_entity_poly.entity_id
_entity_poly.type
_entity_poly.pdbx_seq_one_letter_code
_entity_poly.pdbx_strand_id
1 'polypeptide(L)'
;MNYKIKTIGKNVCLTHLNEQGHIEKITIPVADIPNRVNEGHWDDDPKLILKLIDEYWKKDDFNKVDVITSLRCAISAIFVMQCNVKNGQPYYTHKNYHLPVYLATERMGMENNIEGAFYSRETKEDAEQYILTFYRNMLEVSNAKCLKLSFMGQEILAQLHNLFIDDVLNGSVQPVAVVH
;
A
#
# COMPACT_ATOMS: atom_id res chain seq x y z
N MET A 1 -5.88 -10.52 -12.95
CA MET A 1 -5.73 -10.41 -14.43
C MET A 1 -4.25 -10.28 -14.81
N ASN A 2 -3.81 -10.61 -16.03
CA ASN A 2 -2.40 -10.43 -16.42
C ASN A 2 -2.21 -9.17 -17.26
N TYR A 3 -1.81 -8.08 -16.60
CA TYR A 3 -1.59 -6.78 -17.24
C TYR A 3 -0.18 -6.64 -17.81
N LYS A 4 -0.09 -6.17 -19.05
CA LYS A 4 1.13 -5.62 -19.64
C LYS A 4 1.14 -4.10 -19.47
N ILE A 5 2.30 -3.56 -19.09
CA ILE A 5 2.48 -2.13 -18.79
C ILE A 5 3.46 -1.56 -19.79
N LYS A 6 3.15 -0.39 -20.35
CA LYS A 6 4.06 0.39 -21.19
C LYS A 6 3.90 1.88 -20.93
N THR A 7 5.00 2.54 -20.59
CA THR A 7 5.02 4.00 -20.43
C THR A 7 5.22 4.69 -21.77
N ILE A 8 4.35 5.65 -22.08
CA ILE A 8 4.32 6.43 -23.32
C ILE A 8 4.18 7.91 -22.95
N GLY A 9 5.30 8.64 -22.98
CA GLY A 9 5.35 10.05 -22.61
C GLY A 9 5.00 10.28 -21.13
N LYS A 10 3.86 10.95 -20.90
CA LYS A 10 3.29 11.23 -19.56
C LYS A 10 2.23 10.23 -19.12
N ASN A 11 2.01 9.16 -19.90
CA ASN A 11 0.97 8.17 -19.62
C ASN A 11 1.56 6.77 -19.44
N VAL A 12 0.92 5.96 -18.63
CA VAL A 12 1.07 4.51 -18.57
C VAL A 12 -0.10 3.87 -19.32
N CYS A 13 0.22 2.96 -20.24
CA CYS A 13 -0.75 2.13 -20.93
C CYS A 13 -0.75 0.74 -20.29
N LEU A 14 -1.89 0.35 -19.71
CA LEU A 14 -2.18 -1.01 -19.31
C LEU A 14 -2.88 -1.72 -20.46
N THR A 15 -2.50 -2.97 -20.70
CA THR A 15 -3.14 -3.82 -21.70
C THR A 15 -3.39 -5.19 -21.10
N HIS A 16 -4.62 -5.68 -21.19
CA HIS A 16 -4.98 -7.01 -20.71
C HIS A 16 -6.00 -7.66 -21.64
N LEU A 17 -6.14 -8.97 -21.53
CA LEU A 17 -7.23 -9.72 -22.16
C LEU A 17 -8.41 -9.75 -21.20
N ASN A 18 -9.58 -9.35 -21.67
CA ASN A 18 -10.81 -9.50 -20.91
C ASN A 18 -11.32 -10.95 -20.98
N GLU A 19 -12.42 -11.24 -20.28
CA GLU A 19 -13.02 -12.58 -20.20
C GLU A 19 -13.48 -13.13 -21.56
N GLN A 20 -13.74 -12.23 -22.52
CA GLN A 20 -14.14 -12.57 -23.89
C GLN A 20 -12.94 -12.74 -24.83
N GLY A 21 -11.70 -12.58 -24.33
CA GLY A 21 -10.48 -12.67 -25.12
C GLY A 21 -10.16 -11.43 -25.94
N HIS A 22 -10.85 -10.31 -25.73
CA HIS A 22 -10.54 -9.04 -26.37
C HIS A 22 -9.44 -8.29 -25.63
N ILE A 23 -8.59 -7.59 -26.39
CA ILE A 23 -7.54 -6.74 -25.84
C ILE A 23 -8.18 -5.42 -25.38
N GLU A 24 -8.16 -5.19 -24.07
CA GLU A 24 -8.54 -3.92 -23.48
C GLU A 24 -7.31 -3.09 -23.14
N LYS A 25 -7.43 -1.78 -23.38
CA LYS A 25 -6.37 -0.81 -23.14
C LYS A 25 -6.86 0.29 -22.22
N ILE A 26 -6.16 0.51 -21.13
CA ILE A 26 -6.40 1.59 -20.19
C ILE A 26 -5.21 2.54 -20.26
N THR A 27 -5.45 3.82 -20.45
CA THR A 27 -4.41 4.86 -20.45
C THR A 27 -4.56 5.71 -19.21
N ILE A 28 -3.50 5.82 -18.44
CA ILE A 28 -3.48 6.48 -17.13
C ILE A 28 -2.39 7.54 -17.16
N PRO A 29 -2.68 8.82 -16.88
CA PRO A 29 -1.64 9.81 -16.63
C PRO A 29 -0.76 9.36 -15.47
N VAL A 30 0.57 9.44 -15.62
CA VAL A 30 1.51 9.02 -14.57
C VAL A 30 1.19 9.73 -13.24
N ALA A 31 0.83 11.02 -13.31
CA ALA A 31 0.47 11.82 -12.14
C ALA A 31 -0.79 11.31 -11.40
N ASP A 32 -1.69 10.59 -12.07
CA ASP A 32 -2.93 10.08 -11.46
C ASP A 32 -2.71 8.75 -10.74
N ILE A 33 -1.55 8.10 -10.92
CA ILE A 33 -1.29 6.76 -10.41
C ILE A 33 -1.48 6.65 -8.89
N PRO A 34 -0.88 7.54 -8.06
CA PRO A 34 -1.02 7.41 -6.60
C PRO A 34 -2.47 7.44 -6.14
N ASN A 35 -3.28 8.36 -6.70
CA ASN A 35 -4.68 8.50 -6.33
C ASN A 35 -5.52 7.31 -6.77
N ARG A 36 -5.37 6.84 -8.02
CA ARG A 36 -6.14 5.67 -8.50
C ARG A 36 -5.77 4.38 -7.76
N VAL A 37 -4.50 4.22 -7.41
CA VAL A 37 -4.09 3.08 -6.57
C VAL A 37 -4.68 3.21 -5.18
N ASN A 38 -4.66 4.40 -4.58
CA ASN A 38 -5.20 4.63 -3.25
C ASN A 38 -6.72 4.37 -3.19
N GLU A 39 -7.45 4.76 -4.25
CA GLU A 39 -8.87 4.50 -4.48
C GLU A 39 -9.21 3.01 -4.68
N GLY A 40 -8.20 2.15 -4.87
CA GLY A 40 -8.39 0.69 -4.92
C GLY A 40 -8.78 0.14 -6.29
N HIS A 41 -8.50 0.86 -7.39
CA HIS A 41 -8.83 0.42 -8.76
C HIS A 41 -8.20 -0.93 -9.15
N TRP A 42 -7.16 -1.36 -8.43
CA TRP A 42 -6.41 -2.60 -8.68
C TRP A 42 -6.10 -3.39 -7.40
N ASP A 43 -6.97 -3.30 -6.39
CA ASP A 43 -6.77 -4.00 -5.12
C ASP A 43 -6.83 -5.54 -5.25
N ASP A 44 -7.33 -6.05 -6.38
CA ASP A 44 -7.30 -7.47 -6.74
C ASP A 44 -5.91 -7.94 -7.22
N ASP A 45 -5.00 -7.04 -7.59
CA ASP A 45 -3.64 -7.34 -8.05
C ASP A 45 -2.57 -6.44 -7.39
N PRO A 46 -2.13 -6.80 -6.17
CA PRO A 46 -1.06 -6.07 -5.47
C PRO A 46 0.26 -5.96 -6.27
N LYS A 47 0.53 -6.90 -7.20
CA LYS A 47 1.74 -6.83 -8.04
C LYS A 47 1.61 -5.75 -9.10
N LEU A 48 0.41 -5.54 -9.65
CA LEU A 48 0.15 -4.44 -10.57
C LEU A 48 0.34 -3.10 -9.87
N ILE A 49 -0.15 -2.97 -8.63
CA ILE A 49 0.05 -1.77 -7.81
C ILE A 49 1.54 -1.40 -7.73
N LEU A 50 2.40 -2.35 -7.38
CA LEU A 50 3.84 -2.09 -7.27
C LEU A 50 4.47 -1.68 -8.61
N LYS A 51 4.04 -2.27 -9.73
CA LYS A 51 4.56 -1.88 -11.05
C LYS A 51 4.09 -0.48 -11.46
N LEU A 52 2.85 -0.11 -11.16
CA LEU A 52 2.34 1.24 -11.44
C LEU A 52 3.09 2.28 -10.61
N ILE A 53 3.32 2.02 -9.33
CA ILE A 53 4.09 2.91 -8.45
C ILE A 53 5.56 3.02 -8.92
N ASP A 54 6.17 1.94 -9.40
CA ASP A 54 7.51 1.98 -10.00
C ASP A 54 7.55 2.89 -11.24
N GLU A 55 6.53 2.86 -12.11
CA GLU A 55 6.42 3.79 -13.23
C GLU A 55 6.22 5.25 -12.78
N TYR A 56 5.49 5.45 -11.69
CA TYR A 56 5.34 6.76 -11.07
C TYR A 56 6.69 7.29 -10.58
N TRP A 57 7.42 6.54 -9.75
CA TRP A 57 8.70 6.98 -9.17
C TRP A 57 9.84 7.22 -10.16
N LYS A 58 9.70 6.84 -11.44
CA LYS A 58 10.68 7.16 -12.50
C LYS A 58 10.68 8.63 -12.94
N LYS A 59 9.78 9.47 -12.43
CA LYS A 59 9.78 10.92 -12.72
C LYS A 59 10.31 11.71 -11.52
N ASP A 60 10.92 12.85 -11.81
CA ASP A 60 11.66 13.66 -10.83
C ASP A 60 10.87 14.84 -10.25
N ASP A 61 9.62 15.06 -10.64
CA ASP A 61 8.83 16.25 -10.27
C ASP A 61 7.43 15.89 -9.78
N PHE A 62 7.33 15.62 -8.47
CA PHE A 62 6.06 15.32 -7.80
C PHE A 62 5.90 16.12 -6.51
N ASN A 63 4.65 16.45 -6.20
CA ASN A 63 4.32 17.01 -4.89
C ASN A 63 4.47 15.95 -3.79
N LYS A 64 4.73 16.40 -2.56
CA LYS A 64 4.98 15.51 -1.42
C LYS A 64 3.81 14.60 -1.11
N VAL A 65 2.58 15.09 -1.23
CA VAL A 65 1.34 14.36 -0.91
C VAL A 65 1.21 13.11 -1.79
N ASP A 66 1.39 13.24 -3.11
CA ASP A 66 1.30 12.11 -4.02
C ASP A 66 2.44 11.10 -3.78
N VAL A 67 3.62 11.56 -3.40
CA VAL A 67 4.73 10.68 -3.00
C VAL A 67 4.40 9.91 -1.71
N ILE A 68 3.85 10.58 -0.68
CA ILE A 68 3.38 9.94 0.55
C ILE A 68 2.34 8.87 0.23
N THR A 69 1.33 9.21 -0.57
CA THR A 69 0.28 8.27 -1.01
C THR A 69 0.87 7.08 -1.75
N SER A 70 1.81 7.31 -2.68
CA SER A 70 2.46 6.22 -3.41
C SER A 70 3.28 5.28 -2.51
N LEU A 71 3.98 5.82 -1.50
CA LEU A 71 4.73 5.03 -0.52
C LEU A 71 3.79 4.21 0.36
N ARG A 72 2.71 4.81 0.88
CA ARG A 72 1.67 4.13 1.64
C ARG A 72 1.06 2.97 0.84
N CYS A 73 0.74 3.21 -0.43
CA CYS A 73 0.24 2.16 -1.32
C CYS A 73 1.26 1.04 -1.53
N ALA A 74 2.53 1.35 -1.76
CA ALA A 74 3.57 0.34 -1.92
C ALA A 74 3.77 -0.51 -0.65
N ILE A 75 3.83 0.12 0.52
CA ILE A 75 3.95 -0.54 1.82
C ILE A 75 2.77 -1.50 2.03
N SER A 76 1.53 -1.05 1.78
CA SER A 76 0.33 -1.89 1.91
C SER A 76 0.38 -3.12 1.00
N ALA A 77 0.76 -2.92 -0.27
CA ALA A 77 0.86 -4.00 -1.25
C ALA A 77 1.92 -5.03 -0.86
N ILE A 78 3.10 -4.58 -0.42
CA ILE A 78 4.16 -5.49 0.04
C ILE A 78 3.69 -6.27 1.27
N PHE A 79 3.06 -5.62 2.23
CA PHE A 79 2.62 -6.27 3.47
C PHE A 79 1.56 -7.35 3.21
N VAL A 80 0.53 -7.04 2.42
CA VAL A 80 -0.51 -8.03 2.02
C VAL A 80 0.12 -9.20 1.27
N MET A 81 1.03 -8.92 0.32
CA MET A 81 1.75 -9.96 -0.41
C MET A 81 2.59 -10.84 0.52
N GLN A 82 3.26 -10.27 1.52
CA GLN A 82 4.05 -11.02 2.51
C GLN A 82 3.17 -11.91 3.37
N CYS A 83 2.01 -11.41 3.84
CA CYS A 83 1.04 -12.21 4.58
C CYS A 83 0.57 -13.41 3.73
N ASN A 84 0.19 -13.15 2.47
CA ASN A 84 -0.25 -14.20 1.56
C ASN A 84 0.84 -15.24 1.27
N VAL A 85 2.09 -14.83 1.06
CA VAL A 85 3.22 -15.77 0.85
C VAL A 85 3.47 -16.60 2.11
N LYS A 86 3.41 -15.99 3.29
CA LYS A 86 3.67 -16.67 4.56
C LYS A 86 2.59 -17.68 4.93
N ASN A 87 1.33 -17.34 4.66
CA ASN A 87 0.17 -18.02 5.23
C ASN A 87 -0.72 -18.72 4.19
N GLY A 88 -0.45 -18.54 2.90
CA GLY A 88 -1.32 -19.01 1.81
C GLY A 88 -2.59 -18.16 1.60
N GLN A 89 -2.85 -17.21 2.50
CA GLN A 89 -3.95 -16.23 2.45
C GLN A 89 -3.50 -14.93 3.13
N PRO A 90 -4.10 -13.77 2.79
CA PRO A 90 -3.70 -12.47 3.35
C PRO A 90 -4.31 -12.26 4.75
N TYR A 91 -3.83 -12.99 5.75
CA TYR A 91 -4.14 -12.72 7.15
C TYR A 91 -2.88 -12.47 7.98
N TYR A 92 -3.00 -11.65 9.02
CA TYR A 92 -2.00 -11.45 10.05
C TYR A 92 -2.40 -12.24 11.30
N THR A 93 -1.42 -12.77 12.03
CA THR A 93 -1.68 -13.58 13.23
C THR A 93 -0.97 -12.98 14.43
N HIS A 94 -1.73 -12.74 15.49
CA HIS A 94 -1.21 -12.38 16.80
C HIS A 94 -1.93 -13.18 17.88
N LYS A 95 -1.17 -13.81 18.78
CA LYS A 95 -1.70 -14.75 19.78
C LYS A 95 -2.52 -15.84 19.07
N ASN A 96 -3.80 -16.01 19.45
CA ASN A 96 -4.71 -16.98 18.83
C ASN A 96 -5.73 -16.32 17.89
N TYR A 97 -5.46 -15.10 17.42
CA TYR A 97 -6.36 -14.35 16.55
C TYR A 97 -5.77 -14.20 15.15
N HIS A 98 -6.62 -14.41 14.13
CA HIS A 98 -6.29 -14.19 12.73
C HIS A 98 -7.09 -12.99 12.22
N LEU A 99 -6.38 -11.95 11.80
CA LEU A 99 -6.97 -10.75 11.22
C LEU A 99 -6.78 -10.78 9.70
N PRO A 100 -7.86 -10.83 8.91
CA PRO A 100 -7.77 -10.61 7.47
C PRO A 100 -7.16 -9.23 7.17
N VAL A 101 -6.23 -9.17 6.24
CA VAL A 101 -5.53 -7.96 5.84
C VAL A 101 -5.97 -7.59 4.44
N TYR A 102 -6.53 -6.38 4.30
CA TYR A 102 -6.97 -5.83 3.01
C TYR A 102 -6.19 -4.57 2.68
N LEU A 103 -5.89 -4.36 1.40
CA LEU A 103 -5.11 -3.18 0.99
C LEU A 103 -5.78 -1.86 1.42
N ALA A 104 -7.09 -1.75 1.26
CA ALA A 104 -7.84 -0.57 1.69
C ALA A 104 -7.72 -0.30 3.20
N THR A 105 -7.80 -1.34 4.04
CA THR A 105 -7.66 -1.18 5.50
C THR A 105 -6.23 -0.85 5.90
N GLU A 106 -5.23 -1.40 5.21
CA GLU A 106 -3.82 -1.08 5.44
C GLU A 106 -3.51 0.38 5.09
N ARG A 107 -3.98 0.85 3.93
CA ARG A 107 -3.84 2.26 3.53
C ARG A 107 -4.54 3.17 4.53
N MET A 108 -5.77 2.86 4.92
CA MET A 108 -6.50 3.67 5.91
C MET A 108 -5.81 3.65 7.29
N GLY A 109 -5.32 2.47 7.71
CA GLY A 109 -4.63 2.30 8.99
C GLY A 109 -3.36 3.12 9.08
N MET A 110 -2.54 3.13 8.02
CA MET A 110 -1.33 3.94 7.96
C MET A 110 -1.64 5.45 7.93
N GLU A 111 -2.64 5.88 7.16
CA GLU A 111 -3.05 7.29 7.10
C GLU A 111 -3.53 7.80 8.47
N ASN A 112 -4.39 7.03 9.15
CA ASN A 112 -4.93 7.47 10.42
C ASN A 112 -3.90 7.40 11.55
N ASN A 113 -3.10 6.33 11.63
CA ASN A 113 -2.26 6.07 12.79
C ASN A 113 -0.82 6.57 12.63
N ILE A 114 -0.27 6.61 11.41
CA ILE A 114 1.08 7.11 11.16
C ILE A 114 1.00 8.57 10.72
N GLU A 115 0.31 8.86 9.62
CA GLU A 115 0.25 10.22 9.07
C GLU A 115 -0.49 11.17 10.03
N GLY A 116 -1.65 10.74 10.54
CA GLY A 116 -2.44 11.48 11.52
C GLY A 116 -1.63 11.83 12.78
N ALA A 117 -0.74 10.96 13.23
CA ALA A 117 0.12 11.23 14.39
C ALA A 117 1.11 12.38 14.12
N PHE A 118 1.70 12.45 12.92
CA PHE A 118 2.58 13.57 12.54
C PHE A 118 1.79 14.87 12.35
N TYR A 119 0.66 14.81 11.64
CA TYR A 119 -0.19 15.99 11.41
C TYR A 119 -0.79 16.58 12.71
N SER A 120 -0.94 15.78 13.77
CA SER A 120 -1.43 16.27 15.06
C SER A 120 -0.39 17.06 15.87
N ARG A 121 0.90 16.98 15.50
CA ARG A 121 2.02 17.49 16.32
C ARG A 121 2.83 18.57 15.62
N GLU A 122 2.90 18.49 14.29
CA GLU A 122 3.80 19.30 13.48
C GLU A 122 3.03 20.25 12.55
N THR A 123 3.73 21.22 11.97
CA THR A 123 3.19 21.97 10.83
C THR A 123 2.95 21.03 9.66
N LYS A 124 2.09 21.41 8.70
CA LYS A 124 1.81 20.57 7.54
C LYS A 124 3.09 20.22 6.77
N GLU A 125 3.94 21.21 6.52
CA GLU A 125 5.17 21.05 5.76
C GLU A 125 6.19 20.15 6.46
N ASP A 126 6.30 20.26 7.79
CA ASP A 126 7.18 19.41 8.60
C ASP A 126 6.64 17.99 8.72
N ALA A 127 5.33 17.84 8.96
CA ALA A 127 4.64 16.55 9.00
C ALA A 127 4.86 15.77 7.69
N GLU A 128 4.63 16.40 6.54
CA GLU A 128 4.85 15.77 5.23
C GLU A 128 6.32 15.31 5.07
N GLN A 129 7.29 16.10 5.54
CA GLN A 129 8.70 15.73 5.47
C GLN A 129 9.04 14.54 6.39
N TYR A 130 8.48 14.51 7.60
CA TYR A 130 8.66 13.39 8.54
C TYR A 130 8.01 12.11 8.02
N ILE A 131 6.78 12.19 7.52
CA ILE A 131 6.06 11.04 6.94
C ILE A 131 6.85 10.46 5.77
N LEU A 132 7.33 11.31 4.85
CA LEU A 132 8.15 10.86 3.71
C LEU A 132 9.40 10.11 4.18
N THR A 133 10.08 10.65 5.18
CA THR A 133 11.30 10.02 5.75
C THR A 133 10.95 8.70 6.42
N PHE A 134 9.87 8.68 7.20
CA PHE A 134 9.40 7.50 7.92
C PHE A 134 9.03 6.36 6.97
N TYR A 135 8.18 6.62 5.96
CA TYR A 135 7.79 5.62 4.97
C TYR A 135 8.96 5.15 4.10
N ARG A 136 9.90 6.02 3.73
CA ARG A 136 11.12 5.59 3.05
C ARG A 136 11.94 4.63 3.91
N ASN A 137 12.03 4.87 5.21
CA ASN A 137 12.73 3.98 6.14
C ASN A 137 11.99 2.66 6.39
N MET A 138 10.68 2.59 6.16
CA MET A 138 9.91 1.34 6.20
C MET A 138 10.19 0.43 4.99
N LEU A 139 10.82 0.96 3.94
CA LEU A 139 11.15 0.22 2.72
C LEU A 139 12.66 0.02 2.61
N GLU A 140 13.05 -1.09 2.00
CA GLU A 140 14.43 -1.33 1.61
C GLU A 140 14.49 -2.12 0.30
N VAL A 141 15.62 -2.04 -0.38
CA VAL A 141 15.87 -2.83 -1.59
C VAL A 141 16.68 -4.06 -1.22
N SER A 142 16.11 -5.24 -1.48
CA SER A 142 16.82 -6.51 -1.30
C SER A 142 17.99 -6.68 -2.26
N ASN A 143 18.86 -7.67 -1.98
CA ASN A 143 19.98 -8.03 -2.86
C ASN A 143 19.53 -8.41 -4.29
N ALA A 144 18.29 -8.87 -4.46
CA ALA A 144 17.68 -9.18 -5.77
C ALA A 144 17.11 -7.95 -6.48
N LYS A 145 17.38 -6.73 -5.97
CA LYS A 145 16.80 -5.46 -6.44
C LYS A 145 15.27 -5.39 -6.34
N CYS A 146 14.67 -6.21 -5.48
CA CYS A 146 13.24 -6.15 -5.18
C CYS A 146 13.01 -5.25 -3.97
N LEU A 147 12.05 -4.33 -4.09
CA LEU A 147 11.53 -3.55 -2.98
C LEU A 147 10.85 -4.48 -1.96
N LYS A 148 11.13 -4.30 -0.67
CA LYS A 148 10.52 -5.04 0.43
C LYS A 148 10.39 -4.14 1.66
N LEU A 149 9.65 -4.60 2.66
CA LEU A 149 9.66 -3.95 3.98
C LEU A 149 11.03 -4.13 4.63
N SER A 150 11.56 -3.04 5.18
CA SER A 150 12.71 -3.06 6.07
C SER A 150 12.37 -3.75 7.39
N PHE A 151 13.38 -4.01 8.22
CA PHE A 151 13.14 -4.49 9.59
C PHE A 151 12.23 -3.54 10.36
N MET A 152 12.52 -2.23 10.31
CA MET A 152 11.67 -1.19 10.90
C MET A 152 10.25 -1.23 10.34
N GLY A 153 10.08 -1.37 9.02
CA GLY A 153 8.76 -1.44 8.40
C GLY A 153 7.94 -2.63 8.88
N GLN A 154 8.57 -3.79 9.04
CA GLN A 154 7.92 -4.99 9.58
C GLN A 154 7.52 -4.80 11.04
N GLU A 155 8.39 -4.22 11.87
CA GLU A 155 8.09 -3.97 13.28
C GLU A 155 6.94 -2.98 13.47
N ILE A 156 6.93 -1.88 12.72
CA ILE A 156 5.87 -0.86 12.81
C ILE A 156 4.52 -1.47 12.42
N LEU A 157 4.44 -2.18 11.30
CA LEU A 157 3.18 -2.82 10.90
C LEU A 157 2.76 -3.90 11.89
N ALA A 158 3.70 -4.71 12.40
CA ALA A 158 3.40 -5.69 13.44
C ALA A 158 2.84 -5.04 14.71
N GLN A 159 3.42 -3.92 15.16
CA GLN A 159 2.93 -3.17 16.32
C GLN A 159 1.52 -2.65 16.11
N LEU A 160 1.22 -2.03 14.95
CA LEU A 160 -0.12 -1.54 14.62
C LEU A 160 -1.16 -2.67 14.69
N HIS A 161 -0.84 -3.83 14.11
CA HIS A 161 -1.74 -4.98 14.11
C HIS A 161 -1.88 -5.61 15.48
N ASN A 162 -0.79 -5.76 16.23
CA ASN A 162 -0.82 -6.34 17.57
C ASN A 162 -1.65 -5.47 18.52
N LEU A 163 -1.48 -4.15 18.48
CA LEU A 163 -2.26 -3.21 19.28
C LEU A 163 -3.75 -3.29 18.93
N PHE A 164 -4.09 -3.30 17.65
CA PHE A 164 -5.48 -3.44 17.21
C PHE A 164 -6.11 -4.76 17.68
N ILE A 165 -5.40 -5.88 17.54
CA ILE A 165 -5.89 -7.19 18.01
C ILE A 165 -6.05 -7.19 19.53
N ASP A 166 -5.11 -6.59 20.27
CA ASP A 166 -5.19 -6.50 21.72
C ASP A 166 -6.38 -5.65 22.18
N ASP A 167 -6.67 -4.54 21.49
CA ASP A 167 -7.85 -3.72 21.74
C ASP A 167 -9.16 -4.46 21.47
N VAL A 168 -9.20 -5.29 20.41
CA VAL A 168 -10.35 -6.16 20.12
C VAL A 168 -10.52 -7.22 21.22
N LEU A 169 -9.45 -7.89 21.61
CA LEU A 169 -9.49 -8.94 22.65
C LEU A 169 -9.86 -8.40 24.03
N ASN A 170 -9.48 -7.15 24.34
CA ASN A 170 -9.82 -6.46 25.58
C ASN A 170 -11.21 -5.80 25.55
N GLY A 171 -11.92 -5.86 24.41
CA GLY A 171 -13.25 -5.26 24.24
C GLY A 171 -13.25 -3.74 24.07
N SER A 172 -12.07 -3.11 23.93
CA SER A 172 -11.92 -1.68 23.63
C SER A 172 -12.42 -1.32 22.23
N VAL A 173 -12.35 -2.27 21.30
CA VAL A 173 -12.87 -2.15 19.93
C VAL A 173 -13.85 -3.29 19.67
N GLN A 174 -15.06 -2.96 19.24
CA GLN A 174 -16.04 -3.95 18.80
C GLN A 174 -15.81 -4.27 17.32
N PRO A 175 -15.54 -5.54 16.94
CA PRO A 175 -15.38 -5.90 15.55
C PRO A 175 -16.71 -5.69 14.81
N VAL A 176 -16.67 -4.91 13.73
CA VAL A 176 -17.83 -4.77 12.83
C VAL A 176 -17.80 -5.93 11.85
N ALA A 177 -18.87 -6.73 11.80
CA ALA A 177 -19.03 -7.73 10.77
C ALA A 177 -19.15 -7.02 9.41
N VAL A 178 -18.16 -7.21 8.54
CA VAL A 178 -18.26 -6.78 7.14
C VAL A 178 -18.96 -7.90 6.39
N VAL A 179 -20.22 -7.68 6.01
CA VAL A 179 -20.98 -8.61 5.17
C VAL A 179 -20.42 -8.45 3.75
N HIS A 180 -19.92 -9.55 3.17
CA HIS A 180 -19.49 -9.62 1.77
C HIS A 180 -20.69 -9.70 0.83
#